data_AF-A0A8T1RVB0-F1
#
_entry.id   AF-A0A8T1RVB0-F1
#
_cell.length_a   1.000
_cell.length_b   1.000
_cell.length_c   1.000
_cell.angle_alpha   90.00
_cell.angle_beta   90.00
_cell.angle_gamma   90.00
#
_symmetry.space_group_name_H-M   'P 1'
#
loop_
_entity.id
_entity.type
_entity.pdbx_description
1 polymer ?
#
loop_
_entity_poly.entity_id
_entity_poly.type
_entity_poly.pdbx_seq_one_letter_code
_entity_poly.pdbx_strand_id
1 'polypeptide(L)'
;ASECSASGELRGTLLSLQKERFYEKKHRLPEPSCKELAALISQCLTYAPSERPSFRTILRDLTQLQPHNLLDVTSVSPDCPVSDPTVFQKRYLKKIRELGEVNCTHSNPWPWSSGTTSMH
;
A
#
# COMPACT_ATOMS: atom_id res chain seq x y z
N ALA A 1 42.74 8.32 -3.76
CA ALA A 1 41.30 8.02 -3.65
C ALA A 1 41.06 6.52 -3.80
N SER A 2 41.36 5.72 -2.77
CA SER A 2 41.18 4.26 -2.82
C SER A 2 40.70 3.61 -1.51
N GLU A 3 40.42 4.37 -0.45
CA GLU A 3 40.08 3.82 0.88
C GLU A 3 38.58 3.89 1.25
N CYS A 4 37.73 4.49 0.39
CA CYS A 4 36.30 4.57 0.68
C CYS A 4 35.50 3.29 0.39
N SER A 5 35.94 2.41 -0.50
CA SER A 5 35.14 1.20 -0.84
C SER A 5 35.25 0.10 0.22
N ALA A 6 36.43 -0.10 0.83
CA ALA A 6 36.63 -1.17 1.83
C ALA A 6 35.86 -0.90 3.14
N SER A 7 35.69 0.37 3.53
CA SER A 7 34.97 0.75 4.75
C SER A 7 33.46 0.50 4.66
N GLY A 8 32.87 0.57 3.47
CA GLY A 8 31.47 0.22 3.23
C GLY A 8 31.23 -1.29 3.28
N GLU A 9 32.14 -2.07 2.70
CA GLU A 9 32.12 -3.55 2.70
C GLU A 9 32.23 -4.13 4.11
N LEU A 10 33.17 -3.61 4.93
CA LEU A 10 33.38 -4.05 6.31
C LEU A 10 32.22 -3.65 7.25
N ARG A 11 31.59 -2.49 7.01
CA ARG A 11 30.38 -2.09 7.74
C ARG A 11 29.17 -2.94 7.35
N GLY A 12 29.00 -3.25 6.06
CA GLY A 12 27.94 -4.12 5.58
C GLY A 12 28.03 -5.54 6.14
N THR A 13 29.23 -6.12 6.16
CA THR A 13 29.48 -7.45 6.73
C THR A 13 29.26 -7.50 8.24
N LEU A 14 29.68 -6.48 9.00
CA LEU A 14 29.41 -6.39 10.44
C LEU A 14 27.90 -6.30 10.74
N LEU A 15 27.15 -5.50 9.97
CA LEU A 15 25.70 -5.39 10.10
C LEU A 15 24.99 -6.70 9.74
N SER A 16 25.49 -7.43 8.74
CA SER A 16 24.97 -8.76 8.38
C SER A 16 25.15 -9.75 9.52
N LEU A 17 26.35 -9.83 10.11
CA LEU A 17 26.63 -10.73 11.23
C LEU A 17 25.78 -10.38 12.46
N GLN A 18 25.59 -9.09 12.75
CA GLN A 18 24.72 -8.64 13.83
C GLN A 18 23.25 -9.03 13.58
N LYS A 19 22.79 -8.91 12.33
CA LYS A 19 21.45 -9.32 11.91
C LYS A 19 21.26 -10.83 12.02
N GLU A 20 22.22 -11.64 11.59
CA GLU A 20 22.17 -13.10 11.73
C GLU A 20 22.07 -13.51 13.20
N ARG A 21 22.94 -12.97 14.06
CA ARG A 21 22.89 -13.24 15.51
C ARG A 21 21.56 -12.82 16.14
N PHE A 22 20.96 -11.74 15.66
CA PHE A 22 19.65 -11.27 16.14
C PHE A 22 18.55 -12.31 15.88
N TYR A 23 18.49 -12.86 14.65
CA TYR A 23 17.50 -13.87 14.29
C TYR A 23 17.81 -15.25 14.88
N GLU A 24 19.08 -15.63 14.99
CA GLU A 24 19.50 -16.89 15.62
C GLU A 24 19.05 -16.95 17.09
N LYS A 25 19.24 -15.85 17.83
CA LYS A 25 18.77 -15.70 19.21
C LYS A 25 17.28 -15.40 19.34
N LYS A 26 16.56 -15.30 18.23
CA LYS A 26 15.14 -14.95 18.16
C LYS A 26 14.76 -13.70 18.95
N HIS A 27 15.59 -12.66 18.90
CA HIS A 27 15.27 -11.40 19.55
C HIS A 27 14.03 -10.74 18.92
N ARG A 28 13.29 -9.94 19.72
CA ARG A 28 12.14 -9.17 19.25
C ARG A 28 12.59 -7.78 18.79
N LEU A 29 11.92 -7.27 17.76
CA LEU A 29 12.12 -5.89 17.32
C LEU A 29 11.53 -4.91 18.35
N PRO A 30 12.03 -3.67 18.43
CA PRO A 30 11.45 -2.63 19.26
C PRO A 30 9.98 -2.41 18.93
N GLU A 31 9.14 -2.31 19.96
CA GLU A 31 7.71 -2.09 19.79
C GLU A 31 7.41 -0.62 19.43
N PRO A 32 6.42 -0.37 18.56
CA PRO A 32 5.98 1.00 18.28
C PRO A 32 5.20 1.58 19.47
N SER A 33 5.03 2.92 19.49
CA SER A 33 4.37 3.63 20.59
C SER A 33 2.86 3.34 20.72
N CYS A 34 2.18 3.00 19.62
CA CYS A 34 0.77 2.64 19.63
C CYS A 34 0.60 1.17 20.07
N LYS A 35 0.02 0.95 21.25
CA LYS A 35 -0.09 -0.39 21.87
C LYS A 35 -0.88 -1.39 21.05
N GLU A 36 -2.01 -0.97 20.49
CA GLU A 36 -2.90 -1.82 19.71
C GLU A 36 -2.22 -2.27 18.41
N LEU A 37 -1.54 -1.33 17.75
CA LEU A 37 -0.73 -1.62 16.57
C LEU A 37 0.51 -2.46 16.92
N ALA A 38 1.13 -2.24 18.09
CA ALA A 38 2.26 -3.01 18.58
C ALA A 38 1.90 -4.49 18.75
N ALA A 39 0.71 -4.80 19.26
CA ALA A 39 0.22 -6.17 19.39
C ALA A 39 0.06 -6.85 18.02
N LEU A 40 -0.57 -6.16 17.06
CA LEU A 40 -0.74 -6.68 15.71
C LEU A 40 0.60 -6.91 15.00
N ILE A 41 1.52 -5.94 15.07
CA ILE A 41 2.86 -6.05 14.49
C ILE A 41 3.63 -7.21 15.13
N SER A 42 3.49 -7.40 16.45
CA SER A 42 4.14 -8.50 17.16
C SER A 42 3.68 -9.87 16.68
N GLN A 43 2.39 -10.05 16.41
CA GLN A 43 1.85 -11.29 15.85
C GLN A 43 2.39 -11.56 14.43
N CYS A 44 2.53 -10.51 13.61
CA CYS A 44 3.09 -10.63 12.27
C CYS A 44 4.59 -10.97 12.27
N LEU A 45 5.34 -10.51 13.27
CA LEU A 45 6.80 -10.70 13.39
C LEU A 45 7.20 -11.99 14.11
N THR A 46 6.23 -12.86 14.45
CA THR A 46 6.51 -14.15 15.09
C THR A 46 7.44 -15.02 14.24
N TYR A 47 8.40 -15.67 14.88
CA TYR A 47 9.37 -16.53 14.19
C TYR A 47 8.75 -17.78 13.59
N ALA A 48 7.75 -18.36 14.25
CA ALA A 48 6.97 -19.50 13.74
C ALA A 48 6.00 -19.04 12.64
N PRO A 49 6.14 -19.49 11.38
CA PRO A 49 5.29 -19.03 10.29
C PRO A 49 3.81 -19.39 10.47
N SER A 50 3.52 -20.53 11.11
CA SER A 50 2.16 -21.01 11.38
C SER A 50 1.39 -20.15 12.39
N GLU A 51 2.10 -19.40 13.22
CA GLU A 51 1.51 -18.51 14.22
C GLU A 51 1.21 -17.11 13.66
N ARG A 52 1.66 -16.83 12.43
CA ARG A 52 1.42 -15.53 11.80
C ARG A 52 -0.02 -15.44 11.30
N PRO A 53 -0.70 -14.30 11.52
CA PRO A 53 -2.06 -14.12 11.03
C PRO A 53 -2.10 -14.09 9.50
N SER A 54 -3.22 -14.54 8.94
CA SER A 54 -3.47 -14.39 7.51
C SER A 54 -3.65 -12.92 7.14
N PHE A 55 -3.43 -12.57 5.87
CA PHE A 55 -3.68 -11.19 5.40
C PHE A 55 -5.12 -10.73 5.67
N ARG A 56 -6.11 -11.63 5.55
CA ARG A 56 -7.52 -11.32 5.87
C ARG A 56 -7.71 -10.94 7.33
N THR A 57 -7.03 -11.64 8.23
CA THR A 57 -7.06 -11.35 9.67
C THR A 57 -6.45 -9.98 9.95
N ILE A 58 -5.27 -9.72 9.37
CA ILE A 58 -4.57 -8.42 9.51
C ILE A 58 -5.47 -7.27 9.04
N LEU A 59 -6.11 -7.39 7.87
CA LEU A 59 -6.97 -6.35 7.32
C LEU A 59 -8.18 -6.06 8.23
N ARG A 60 -8.81 -7.12 8.75
CA ARG A 60 -9.93 -6.98 9.69
C ARG A 60 -9.48 -6.23 10.94
N ASP A 61 -8.37 -6.64 11.53
CA ASP A 61 -7.89 -6.05 12.78
C ASP A 61 -7.47 -4.58 12.54
N LEU A 62 -6.78 -4.27 11.44
CA LEU A 62 -6.49 -2.89 11.04
C LEU A 62 -7.74 -2.03 10.88
N THR A 63 -8.81 -2.58 10.31
CA THR A 63 -10.08 -1.86 10.12
C THR A 63 -10.76 -1.55 11.46
N GLN A 64 -10.59 -2.41 12.48
CA GLN A 64 -11.11 -2.18 13.83
C GLN A 64 -10.28 -1.16 14.62
N LEU A 65 -8.97 -1.09 14.36
CA LEU A 65 -8.07 -0.09 14.96
C LEU A 65 -8.25 1.30 14.36
N GLN A 66 -8.92 1.40 13.22
CA GLN A 66 -9.25 2.69 12.63
C GLN A 66 -10.39 3.32 13.45
N PRO A 67 -10.27 4.60 13.87
CA PRO A 67 -11.45 5.34 14.30
C PRO A 67 -12.47 5.26 13.16
N HIS A 68 -13.77 5.14 13.50
CA HIS A 68 -14.90 4.78 12.61
C HIS A 68 -15.12 5.62 11.32
N ASN A 69 -14.16 6.41 10.85
CA ASN A 69 -14.25 7.30 9.69
C ASN A 69 -13.09 7.08 8.69
N LEU A 70 -12.95 5.86 8.16
CA LEU A 70 -12.08 5.61 6.98
C LEU A 70 -12.72 6.15 5.68
N LEU A 71 -13.99 6.58 5.70
CA LEU A 71 -14.61 7.25 4.56
C LEU A 71 -13.92 8.58 4.19
N ASP A 72 -13.18 9.18 5.13
CA ASP A 72 -12.54 10.49 4.93
C ASP A 72 -11.05 10.39 4.56
N VAL A 73 -10.35 9.30 4.92
CA VAL A 73 -8.88 9.17 4.77
C VAL A 73 -8.45 8.65 3.39
N THR A 74 -9.39 8.45 2.46
CA THR A 74 -9.06 8.36 1.02
C THR A 74 -9.02 9.76 0.37
N SER A 75 -9.43 10.82 1.08
CA SER A 75 -9.23 12.20 0.63
C SER A 75 -7.77 12.60 0.83
N VAL A 76 -6.95 12.33 -0.19
CA VAL A 76 -5.70 13.06 -0.35
C VAL A 76 -6.10 14.52 -0.60
N SER A 77 -5.97 15.36 0.44
CA SER A 77 -6.26 16.80 0.51
C SER A 77 -7.68 17.20 0.97
N PRO A 78 -7.81 17.86 2.14
CA PRO A 78 -9.07 18.48 2.58
C PRO A 78 -9.46 19.74 1.78
N ASP A 79 -8.60 20.21 0.85
CA ASP A 79 -8.86 21.39 0.02
C ASP A 79 -9.57 21.08 -1.31
N CYS A 80 -9.91 19.81 -1.56
CA CYS A 80 -10.57 19.41 -2.79
C CYS A 80 -12.06 19.13 -2.51
N PRO A 81 -13.02 19.83 -3.15
CA PRO A 81 -14.41 19.43 -3.08
C PRO A 81 -14.47 17.98 -3.53
N VAL A 82 -14.99 17.11 -2.65
CA VAL A 82 -15.18 15.69 -2.88
C VAL A 82 -15.90 15.56 -4.22
N SER A 83 -15.13 15.32 -5.27
CA SER A 83 -15.70 15.10 -6.59
C SER A 83 -16.53 13.83 -6.46
N ASP A 84 -17.72 13.83 -7.08
CA ASP A 84 -18.53 12.62 -7.16
C ASP A 84 -17.61 11.44 -7.53
N PRO A 85 -17.52 10.38 -6.70
CA PRO A 85 -16.60 9.26 -6.93
C PRO A 85 -16.89 8.54 -8.24
N THR A 86 -18.03 8.82 -8.87
CA THR A 86 -18.40 8.32 -10.18
C THR A 86 -17.94 9.17 -11.36
N VAL A 87 -17.47 10.40 -11.11
CA VAL A 87 -17.02 11.34 -12.13
C VAL A 87 -15.50 11.30 -12.27
N PHE A 88 -15.03 10.70 -13.37
CA PHE A 88 -13.61 10.64 -13.72
C PHE A 88 -13.25 11.75 -14.72
N GLN A 89 -12.30 12.64 -14.39
CA GLN A 89 -11.84 13.65 -15.34
C GLN A 89 -10.93 13.05 -16.41
N LYS A 90 -11.29 13.24 -17.69
CA LYS A 90 -10.55 12.73 -18.86
C LYS A 90 -9.05 13.09 -18.88
N ARG A 91 -8.66 14.26 -18.34
CA ARG A 91 -7.26 14.70 -18.29
C ARG A 91 -6.36 13.79 -17.46
N TYR A 92 -6.91 13.03 -16.51
CA TYR A 92 -6.16 12.10 -15.67
C TYR A 92 -6.19 10.65 -16.18
N LEU A 93 -6.94 10.37 -17.25
CA LEU A 93 -7.09 9.02 -17.81
C LEU A 93 -6.02 8.76 -18.88
N LYS A 94 -5.29 7.66 -18.76
CA LYS A 94 -4.36 7.15 -19.78
C LYS A 94 -4.92 5.89 -20.43
N LYS A 95 -4.92 5.85 -21.75
CA LYS A 95 -5.32 4.66 -22.51
C LYS A 95 -4.23 3.59 -22.40
N ILE A 96 -4.61 2.40 -21.92
CA ILE A 96 -3.67 1.29 -21.72
C ILE A 96 -3.61 0.39 -22.97
N ARG A 97 -4.77 0.09 -23.57
CA ARG A 97 -4.90 -0.61 -24.86
C ARG A 97 -6.32 -0.50 -25.41
N GLU A 98 -6.49 -0.80 -26.70
CA GLU A 98 -7.80 -1.12 -27.26
C GLU A 98 -8.20 -2.54 -26.81
N LEU A 99 -9.45 -2.70 -26.41
CA LEU A 99 -10.10 -4.01 -26.32
C LEU A 99 -10.95 -4.10 -27.60
N GLY A 100 -10.81 -5.19 -28.37
CA GLY A 100 -11.26 -5.28 -29.76
C GLY A 100 -12.71 -4.86 -30.06
N GLU A 101 -13.03 -4.75 -31.35
CA GLU A 101 -14.33 -4.28 -31.86
C GLU A 101 -15.47 -5.20 -31.40
N VAL A 102 -16.13 -4.83 -30.29
CA VAL A 102 -17.53 -5.18 -30.09
C VAL A 102 -18.35 -4.22 -30.94
N ASN A 103 -19.32 -4.74 -31.71
CA ASN A 103 -20.20 -3.94 -32.55
C ASN A 103 -21.25 -3.19 -31.70
N CYS A 104 -20.76 -2.38 -30.78
CA CYS A 104 -21.43 -1.30 -30.09
C CYS A 104 -20.55 -0.09 -30.42
N THR A 105 -21.00 0.77 -31.33
CA THR A 105 -20.25 1.97 -31.73
C THR A 105 -19.82 2.73 -30.47
N HIS A 106 -18.50 2.77 -30.22
CA HIS A 106 -17.82 3.30 -29.04
C HIS A 106 -17.85 2.44 -27.75
N SER A 107 -17.29 1.23 -27.77
CA SER A 107 -16.76 0.64 -26.53
C SER A 107 -15.45 1.31 -26.11
N ASN A 108 -15.58 2.45 -25.43
CA ASN A 108 -14.52 2.95 -24.58
C ASN A 108 -14.20 1.87 -23.52
N PRO A 109 -12.92 1.59 -23.21
CA PRO A 109 -12.54 0.73 -22.07
C PRO A 109 -12.98 1.26 -20.70
N TRP A 110 -13.68 2.39 -20.67
CA TRP A 110 -14.20 3.09 -19.49
C TRP A 110 -15.72 2.96 -19.47
N PRO A 111 -16.32 2.30 -18.45
CA PRO A 111 -17.76 2.03 -18.43
C PRO A 111 -18.67 3.27 -18.41
N TRP A 112 -18.18 4.47 -18.07
CA TRP A 112 -19.03 5.61 -17.66
C TRP A 112 -18.86 6.90 -18.48
N SER A 113 -18.32 6.85 -19.70
CA SER A 113 -18.20 8.05 -20.55
C SER A 113 -19.12 8.00 -21.76
N SER A 114 -20.37 8.44 -21.54
CA SER A 114 -21.26 8.89 -22.62
C SER A 114 -21.46 10.40 -22.45
N GLY A 115 -20.72 11.19 -23.22
CA GLY A 115 -20.91 12.64 -23.27
C GLY A 115 -22.14 12.97 -24.10
N THR A 116 -23.11 13.66 -23.51
CA THR A 116 -24.15 14.40 -24.23
C THR A 116 -23.50 15.58 -24.95
N THR A 117 -23.30 15.49 -26.26
CA THR A 117 -23.08 16.67 -27.10
C THR A 117 -24.43 17.34 -27.30
N SER A 118 -24.67 18.43 -26.56
CA SER A 118 -25.76 19.38 -26.85
C SER A 118 -25.35 20.21 -28.05
N MET A 119 -25.98 19.99 -29.20
CA MET A 119 -26.03 21.01 -30.25
C MET A 119 -27.17 21.97 -29.93
N HIS A 120 -26.82 23.22 -29.61
CA HIS A 120 -27.55 24.41 -30.05
C HIS A 120 -26.62 25.63 -30.03
#